data_AF-A0A3P7W075-F1
#
_entry.id   AF-A0A3P7W075-F1
#
_cell.length_a   1.000
_cell.length_b   1.000
_cell.length_c   1.000
_cell.angle_alpha   90.00
_cell.angle_beta   90.00
_cell.angle_gamma   90.00
#
_symmetry.space_group_name_H-M   'P 1'
#
loop_
_entity.id
_entity.type
_entity.pdbx_description
1 polymer ?
#
loop_
_entity_poly.entity_id
_entity_poly.type
_entity_poly.pdbx_seq_one_letter_code
_entity_poly.pdbx_strand_id
1 'polypeptide(L)'
;MQINPRGLIMSGVMVVAHHSTLLTYRDRAYRIECYYREDNNVVQTEMRVNSQSPSPLASEPIPLPSCQYNVEMSSNSSQSGTSSPAIVTIGDSVVHLWTCGDPVHSTIYCMQVHSCVADDGGSEKVTVIDESGLICMTTSHRCSTDEELLSSLTYPTPLRAFARSRVFKFADKSDINFACQIRLMMKQDTVNGTCPVSFFEP
;
A
#
# COMPACT_ATOMS: atom_id res chain seq x y z
N MET A 1 25.54 23.82 -12.57
CA MET A 1 24.23 23.15 -12.58
C MET A 1 24.20 22.17 -11.42
N GLN A 2 23.23 22.33 -10.53
CA GLN A 2 23.16 21.71 -9.20
C GLN A 2 22.13 20.59 -9.24
N ILE A 3 22.49 19.39 -8.78
CA ILE A 3 21.56 18.26 -8.63
C ILE A 3 21.33 18.08 -7.12
N ASN A 4 20.08 18.19 -6.70
CA ASN A 4 19.53 17.99 -5.35
C ASN A 4 18.25 17.16 -5.54
N PRO A 5 18.02 16.03 -4.84
CA PRO A 5 18.68 15.60 -3.59
C PRO A 5 19.80 14.56 -3.70
N ARG A 6 20.61 14.50 -2.65
CA ARG A 6 21.70 13.54 -2.46
C ARG A 6 21.15 12.12 -2.27
N GLY A 7 21.78 11.17 -2.93
CA GLY A 7 21.41 9.76 -2.89
C GLY A 7 22.45 8.86 -3.57
N LEU A 8 22.48 7.60 -3.17
CA LEU A 8 23.28 6.51 -3.69
C LEU A 8 22.48 5.74 -4.74
N ILE A 9 23.03 5.61 -5.95
CA ILE A 9 22.47 4.74 -6.98
C ILE A 9 23.19 3.41 -6.87
N MET A 10 22.52 2.39 -6.34
CA MET A 10 23.02 1.02 -6.41
C MET A 10 22.66 0.45 -7.76
N SER A 11 23.67 0.10 -8.55
CA SER A 11 23.46 -0.59 -9.82
C SER A 11 23.98 -2.02 -9.75
N GLY A 12 23.14 -2.99 -10.09
CA GLY A 12 23.53 -4.39 -10.26
C GLY A 12 23.22 -4.84 -11.68
N VAL A 13 24.07 -5.67 -12.27
CA VAL A 13 23.78 -6.32 -13.56
C VAL A 13 23.47 -7.78 -13.31
N MET A 14 22.21 -8.16 -13.53
CA MET A 14 21.79 -9.55 -13.52
C MET A 14 21.95 -10.14 -14.92
N VAL A 15 22.74 -11.19 -15.06
CA VAL A 15 22.90 -11.92 -16.32
C VAL A 15 22.16 -13.24 -16.24
N VAL A 16 21.14 -13.42 -17.07
CA VAL A 16 20.40 -14.67 -17.22
C VAL A 16 21.05 -15.48 -18.33
N ALA A 17 21.91 -16.42 -17.94
CA ALA A 17 22.56 -17.36 -18.84
C ALA A 17 21.80 -18.69 -18.90
N HIS A 18 21.52 -19.19 -20.10
CA HIS A 18 20.85 -20.49 -20.29
C HIS A 18 21.82 -21.67 -20.28
N HIS A 19 23.13 -21.39 -20.24
CA HIS A 19 24.19 -22.38 -20.10
C HIS A 19 25.09 -21.99 -18.92
N SER A 20 25.40 -22.94 -18.03
CA SER A 20 26.03 -22.67 -16.72
C SER A 20 27.48 -22.15 -16.79
N THR A 21 28.13 -22.24 -17.95
CA THR A 21 29.54 -21.86 -18.14
C THR A 21 29.81 -20.96 -19.35
N LEU A 22 28.83 -20.73 -20.22
CA LEU A 22 29.04 -20.01 -21.49
C LEU A 22 27.99 -18.92 -21.67
N LEU A 23 28.43 -17.75 -22.10
CA LEU A 23 27.53 -16.68 -22.53
C LEU A 23 27.19 -16.85 -24.02
N THR A 24 25.90 -16.87 -24.34
CA THR A 24 25.35 -17.13 -25.68
C THR A 24 24.48 -15.97 -26.17
N TYR A 25 24.13 -15.97 -27.46
CA TYR A 25 23.29 -14.92 -28.07
C TYR A 25 21.88 -14.81 -27.48
N ARG A 26 21.43 -15.84 -26.75
CA ARG A 26 20.11 -15.87 -26.10
C ARG A 26 20.14 -15.32 -24.67
N ASP A 27 21.33 -15.09 -24.13
CA ASP A 27 21.47 -14.62 -22.76
C ASP A 27 21.13 -13.14 -22.67
N ARG A 28 20.54 -12.76 -21.54
CA ARG A 28 20.03 -11.40 -21.32
C ARG A 28 20.68 -10.80 -20.10
N ALA A 29 21.20 -9.59 -20.24
CA ALA A 29 21.74 -8.81 -19.13
C ALA A 29 20.78 -7.68 -18.80
N TYR A 30 20.39 -7.61 -17.53
CA TYR A 30 19.48 -6.61 -17.00
C TYR A 30 20.25 -5.73 -16.03
N ARG A 31 20.34 -4.43 -16.33
CA ARG A 31 20.91 -3.44 -15.42
C ARG A 31 19.80 -2.91 -14.53
N ILE A 32 19.89 -3.23 -13.25
CA ILE A 32 18.99 -2.79 -12.21
C ILE A 32 19.65 -1.58 -11.55
N GLU A 33 18.94 -0.47 -11.44
CA GLU A 33 19.39 0.71 -10.71
C GLU A 33 18.37 1.08 -9.64
N CYS A 34 18.81 1.10 -8.40
CA CYS A 34 18.01 1.49 -7.25
C CYS A 34 18.55 2.80 -6.71
N TYR A 35 17.69 3.82 -6.66
CA TYR A 35 18.03 5.14 -6.16
C TYR A 35 17.67 5.23 -4.68
N TYR A 36 18.68 5.32 -3.82
CA TYR A 36 18.54 5.49 -2.38
C TYR A 36 18.87 6.93 -2.01
N ARG A 37 17.92 7.70 -1.51
CA ARG A 37 18.18 9.07 -1.08
C ARG A 37 18.90 9.06 0.28
N GLU A 38 20.02 9.76 0.38
CA GLU A 38 20.85 9.84 1.58
C GLU A 38 20.87 11.29 2.08
N ASP A 39 20.44 11.52 3.33
CA ASP A 39 20.70 12.80 3.99
C ASP A 39 22.18 12.88 4.33
N ASN A 40 22.86 13.84 3.67
CA ASN A 40 24.27 14.24 3.80
C ASN A 40 25.25 13.19 4.38
N ASN A 41 26.06 12.58 3.52
CA ASN A 41 27.54 12.65 3.59
C ASN A 41 28.19 12.18 2.27
N VAL A 42 29.31 12.80 1.91
CA VAL A 42 30.01 12.70 0.62
C VAL A 42 31.13 11.67 0.71
N VAL A 43 31.41 10.85 -0.33
CA VAL A 43 32.75 10.58 -0.92
C VAL A 43 32.60 9.87 -2.29
N GLN A 44 33.40 10.30 -3.28
CA GLN A 44 33.51 9.82 -4.67
C GLN A 44 34.65 8.81 -4.87
N THR A 45 34.61 7.98 -5.94
CA THR A 45 35.77 7.63 -6.80
C THR A 45 35.35 6.88 -8.08
N GLU A 46 36.00 7.19 -9.21
CA GLU A 46 35.76 6.68 -10.57
C GLU A 46 36.49 5.36 -10.90
N MET A 47 35.92 4.56 -11.81
CA MET A 47 36.68 3.65 -12.70
C MET A 47 35.91 3.41 -14.01
N ARG A 48 36.53 3.64 -15.18
CA ARG A 48 35.94 3.45 -16.52
C ARG A 48 36.34 2.10 -17.14
N VAL A 49 35.36 1.31 -17.57
CA VAL A 49 35.53 0.13 -18.44
C VAL A 49 34.35 0.08 -19.43
N ASN A 50 34.62 -0.02 -20.74
CA ASN A 50 33.57 0.05 -21.78
C ASN A 50 32.80 -1.28 -21.92
N SER A 51 31.48 -1.24 -21.72
CA SER A 51 30.53 -2.33 -22.03
C SER A 51 29.47 -1.85 -23.03
N GLN A 52 28.91 -2.78 -23.81
CA GLN A 52 27.86 -2.51 -24.81
C GLN A 52 26.69 -1.71 -24.21
N SER A 53 26.16 -0.77 -25.00
CA SER A 53 25.08 0.12 -24.60
C SER A 53 23.80 -0.68 -24.30
N PRO A 54 23.29 -0.67 -23.05
CA PRO A 54 22.02 -1.29 -22.73
C PRO A 54 20.90 -0.54 -23.46
N SER A 55 19.99 -1.29 -24.09
CA SER A 55 18.74 -0.72 -24.58
C SER A 55 17.94 -0.20 -23.38
N PRO A 56 17.51 1.07 -23.38
CA PRO A 56 16.64 1.56 -22.33
C PRO A 56 15.32 0.78 -22.37
N LEU A 57 14.91 0.25 -21.21
CA LEU A 57 13.51 -0.10 -21.00
C LEU A 57 12.76 1.23 -20.96
N ALA A 58 12.14 1.59 -22.07
CA ALA A 58 11.23 2.72 -22.17
C ALA A 58 9.95 2.41 -21.38
N SER A 59 10.04 2.52 -20.06
CA SER A 59 8.89 2.76 -19.20
C SER A 59 9.41 3.62 -18.07
N GLU A 60 9.03 4.90 -18.05
CA GLU A 60 9.17 5.68 -16.83
C GLU A 60 8.59 4.87 -15.66
N PRO A 61 9.28 4.79 -14.51
CA PRO A 61 8.75 4.11 -13.34
C PRO A 61 7.38 4.70 -13.02
N ILE A 62 6.32 3.90 -13.10
CA ILE A 62 4.99 4.37 -12.75
C ILE A 62 5.03 4.72 -11.27
N PRO A 63 4.79 5.98 -10.89
CA PRO A 63 4.93 6.42 -9.51
C PRO A 63 4.02 5.60 -8.59
N LEU A 64 4.45 5.42 -7.35
CA LEU A 64 3.62 4.75 -6.34
C LEU A 64 2.34 5.57 -6.11
N PRO A 65 1.16 4.91 -6.04
CA PRO A 65 -0.09 5.61 -5.81
C PRO A 65 -0.12 6.21 -4.39
N SER A 66 -0.62 7.43 -4.28
CA SER A 66 -0.94 8.03 -2.98
C SER A 66 -2.21 7.41 -2.40
N CYS A 67 -2.21 7.07 -1.12
CA CYS A 67 -3.36 6.49 -0.42
C CYS A 67 -4.03 7.50 0.50
N GLN A 68 -5.34 7.39 0.63
CA GLN A 68 -6.20 8.22 1.47
C GLN A 68 -7.12 7.35 2.32
N TYR A 69 -7.41 7.82 3.52
CA TYR A 69 -8.30 7.20 4.49
C TYR A 69 -9.35 8.20 4.96
N ASN A 70 -10.62 7.79 4.90
CA ASN A 70 -11.77 8.61 5.23
C ASN A 70 -12.76 7.82 6.09
N VAL A 71 -13.50 8.53 6.93
CA VAL A 71 -14.62 7.96 7.70
C VAL A 71 -15.86 8.76 7.34
N GLU A 72 -16.94 8.08 6.96
CA GLU A 72 -18.20 8.69 6.53
C GLU A 72 -19.36 8.17 7.39
N MET A 73 -20.39 8.98 7.65
CA MET A 73 -21.62 8.46 8.28
C MET A 73 -22.39 7.58 7.31
N SER A 74 -23.01 6.50 7.81
CA SER A 74 -23.75 5.56 6.96
C SER A 74 -25.14 6.07 6.52
N SER A 75 -25.56 7.26 6.94
CA SER A 75 -26.89 7.81 6.62
C SER A 75 -26.93 8.36 5.18
N ASN A 76 -28.05 8.12 4.49
CA ASN A 76 -28.34 8.63 3.14
C ASN A 76 -28.55 10.16 3.07
N SER A 77 -27.98 10.94 3.99
CA SER A 77 -27.93 12.39 3.82
C SER A 77 -26.84 12.70 2.82
N SER A 78 -27.27 13.06 1.62
CA SER A 78 -26.51 13.57 0.48
C SER A 78 -25.64 14.78 0.86
N GLN A 79 -24.55 14.51 1.57
CA GLN A 79 -23.40 15.38 1.68
C GLN A 79 -22.20 14.55 1.24
N SER A 80 -22.12 14.42 -0.08
CA SER A 80 -20.90 14.07 -0.81
C SER A 80 -19.83 15.10 -0.45
N GLY A 81 -19.17 14.88 0.68
CA GLY A 81 -18.22 15.79 1.28
C GLY A 81 -17.11 14.95 1.89
N THR A 82 -15.95 15.04 1.25
CA THR A 82 -14.70 14.32 1.51
C THR A 82 -14.09 14.69 2.88
N SER A 83 -14.83 14.50 3.98
CA SER A 83 -14.40 14.92 5.31
C SER A 83 -14.93 13.99 6.37
N SER A 84 -14.01 13.51 7.21
CA SER A 84 -14.32 12.87 8.50
C SER A 84 -15.35 13.72 9.27
N PRO A 85 -16.46 13.14 9.74
CA PRO A 85 -17.48 13.90 10.45
C PRO A 85 -16.86 14.54 11.70
N ALA A 86 -17.01 15.85 11.84
CA ALA A 86 -16.42 16.61 12.95
C ALA A 86 -17.05 16.28 14.31
N ILE A 87 -18.27 15.72 14.32
CA ILE A 87 -19.00 15.36 15.54
C ILE A 87 -19.79 14.09 15.24
N VAL A 88 -19.61 13.06 16.06
CA VAL A 88 -20.32 11.78 16.00
C VAL A 88 -20.75 11.34 17.40
N THR A 89 -21.88 10.64 17.51
CA THR A 89 -22.40 10.12 18.78
C THR A 89 -22.04 8.65 18.93
N ILE A 90 -21.81 8.19 20.17
CA ILE A 90 -21.59 6.77 20.47
C ILE A 90 -22.76 5.95 19.93
N GLY A 91 -22.46 4.89 19.17
CA GLY A 91 -23.43 4.01 18.55
C GLY A 91 -23.87 4.40 17.14
N ASP A 92 -23.51 5.60 16.66
CA ASP A 92 -23.73 6.01 15.27
C ASP A 92 -22.97 5.07 14.31
N SER A 93 -23.62 4.75 13.19
CA SER A 93 -23.03 3.87 12.18
C SER A 93 -22.14 4.68 11.24
N VAL A 94 -20.88 4.28 11.12
CA VAL A 94 -19.89 4.90 10.22
C VAL A 94 -19.26 3.87 9.29
N VAL A 95 -18.71 4.36 8.19
CA VAL A 95 -18.02 3.58 7.16
C VAL A 95 -16.60 4.11 7.02
N HIS A 96 -15.63 3.24 7.25
CA HIS A 96 -14.22 3.47 7.01
C HIS A 96 -13.91 3.15 5.55
N LEU A 97 -13.23 4.07 4.85
CA LEU A 97 -12.92 3.97 3.44
C LEU A 97 -11.42 4.19 3.21
N TRP A 98 -10.78 3.24 2.52
CA TRP A 98 -9.40 3.35 2.06
C TRP A 98 -9.38 3.37 0.53
N THR A 99 -8.65 4.31 -0.05
CA THR A 99 -8.51 4.46 -1.52
C THR A 99 -7.07 4.82 -1.87
N CYS A 100 -6.48 4.15 -2.87
CA CYS A 100 -5.14 4.49 -3.37
C CYS A 100 -5.16 4.82 -4.86
N GLY A 101 -4.51 5.92 -5.23
CA GLY A 101 -4.17 6.29 -6.60
C GLY A 101 -5.34 6.42 -7.57
N ASP A 102 -4.96 6.66 -8.82
CA ASP A 102 -5.89 6.78 -9.96
C ASP A 102 -6.18 5.44 -10.65
N PRO A 103 -7.18 5.38 -11.56
CA PRO A 103 -7.56 4.17 -12.27
C PRO A 103 -6.41 3.46 -12.99
N VAL A 104 -5.38 4.18 -13.45
CA VAL A 104 -4.19 3.60 -14.10
C VAL A 104 -3.44 2.68 -13.13
N HIS A 105 -3.31 3.05 -11.85
CA HIS A 105 -2.61 2.23 -10.87
C HIS A 105 -3.36 0.92 -10.59
N SER A 106 -4.67 0.89 -10.80
CA SER A 106 -5.49 -0.30 -10.53
C SER A 106 -5.20 -1.48 -11.46
N THR A 107 -4.52 -1.25 -12.59
CA THR A 107 -4.08 -2.31 -13.51
C THR A 107 -2.74 -2.93 -13.09
N ILE A 108 -2.00 -2.26 -12.19
CA ILE A 108 -0.63 -2.63 -11.81
C ILE A 108 -0.57 -3.07 -10.36
N TYR A 109 -1.33 -2.42 -9.47
CA TYR A 109 -1.24 -2.61 -8.04
C TYR A 109 -2.52 -3.19 -7.43
N CYS A 110 -2.34 -3.89 -6.33
CA CYS A 110 -3.36 -4.30 -5.38
C CYS A 110 -3.05 -3.63 -4.03
N MET A 111 -4.09 -3.09 -3.40
CA MET A 111 -4.03 -2.51 -2.08
C MET A 111 -4.52 -3.52 -1.06
N GLN A 112 -3.83 -3.57 0.07
CA GLN A 112 -4.25 -4.30 1.26
C GLN A 112 -4.15 -3.39 2.49
N VAL A 113 -5.20 -3.34 3.29
CA VAL A 113 -5.14 -2.77 4.64
C VAL A 113 -4.45 -3.80 5.53
N HIS A 114 -3.22 -3.49 5.95
CA HIS A 114 -2.36 -4.43 6.66
C HIS A 114 -2.67 -4.48 8.16
N SER A 115 -2.81 -3.32 8.78
CA SER A 115 -3.10 -3.19 10.21
C SER A 115 -3.66 -1.80 10.50
N CYS A 116 -4.49 -1.67 11.51
CA CYS A 116 -5.05 -0.41 11.97
C CYS A 116 -5.10 -0.39 13.50
N VAL A 117 -4.74 0.75 14.06
CA VAL A 117 -4.77 1.03 15.50
C VAL A 117 -5.67 2.22 15.74
N ALA A 118 -6.53 2.10 16.75
CA ALA A 118 -7.28 3.20 17.31
C ALA A 118 -6.60 3.72 18.58
N ASP A 119 -6.43 5.02 18.72
CA ASP A 119 -5.81 5.67 19.89
C ASP A 119 -6.54 6.96 20.29
N ASP A 120 -6.35 7.41 21.53
CA ASP A 120 -6.93 8.63 22.08
C ASP A 120 -5.99 9.85 22.03
N GLY A 121 -4.89 9.76 21.26
CA GLY A 121 -3.77 10.71 21.30
C GLY A 121 -2.85 10.55 22.52
N GLY A 122 -3.11 9.58 23.39
CA GLY A 122 -2.33 9.23 24.58
C GLY A 122 -1.50 7.95 24.41
N SER A 123 -1.35 7.20 25.51
CA SER A 123 -0.61 5.93 25.54
C SER A 123 -1.48 4.70 25.27
N GLU A 124 -2.80 4.84 25.35
CA GLU A 124 -3.73 3.73 25.18
C GLU A 124 -4.00 3.50 23.69
N LYS A 125 -3.81 2.25 23.25
CA LYS A 125 -3.92 1.87 21.84
C LYS A 125 -4.65 0.54 21.75
N VAL A 126 -5.63 0.48 20.86
CA VAL A 126 -6.39 -0.74 20.57
C VAL A 126 -6.16 -1.11 19.11
N THR A 127 -5.62 -2.30 18.88
CA THR A 127 -5.51 -2.85 17.53
C THR A 127 -6.91 -3.25 17.06
N VAL A 128 -7.39 -2.60 16.00
CA VAL A 128 -8.72 -2.86 15.40
C VAL A 128 -8.62 -3.71 14.13
N ILE A 129 -7.44 -3.73 13.50
CA ILE A 129 -7.08 -4.66 12.43
C ILE A 129 -5.65 -5.10 12.70
N ASP A 130 -5.43 -6.40 12.87
CA ASP A 130 -4.09 -6.95 13.11
C ASP A 130 -3.38 -7.35 11.81
N GLU A 131 -2.13 -7.80 11.92
CA GLU A 131 -1.30 -8.23 10.78
C GLU A 131 -1.86 -9.46 10.03
N SER A 132 -2.92 -10.11 10.56
CA SER A 132 -3.67 -11.16 9.87
C SER A 132 -4.61 -10.63 8.77
N GLY A 133 -4.59 -9.32 8.48
CA GLY A 133 -5.14 -8.72 7.25
C GLY A 133 -4.76 -9.45 5.95
N LEU A 134 -3.69 -10.24 5.99
CA LEU A 134 -3.23 -11.18 4.95
C LEU A 134 -4.18 -12.36 4.69
N ILE A 135 -4.88 -12.85 5.72
CA ILE A 135 -5.77 -14.03 5.66
C ILE A 135 -7.17 -13.65 5.15
N CYS A 136 -7.56 -12.38 5.28
CA CYS A 136 -8.86 -11.85 4.86
C CYS A 136 -9.01 -11.73 3.35
N MET A 137 -7.88 -11.67 2.63
CA MET A 137 -7.84 -11.60 1.17
C MET A 137 -8.08 -12.98 0.52
N THR A 138 -7.85 -14.07 1.26
CA THR A 138 -7.76 -15.43 0.68
C THR A 138 -8.74 -16.44 1.27
N THR A 139 -9.34 -16.17 2.43
CA THR A 139 -10.20 -17.12 3.15
C THR A 139 -11.24 -16.42 4.02
N SER A 140 -12.36 -17.10 4.28
CA SER A 140 -13.35 -16.74 5.31
C SER A 140 -12.73 -16.89 6.72
N HIS A 141 -11.86 -15.96 7.09
CA HIS A 141 -11.33 -15.81 8.43
C HIS A 141 -11.55 -14.37 8.88
N ARG A 142 -11.92 -14.22 10.16
CA ARG A 142 -12.23 -12.93 10.79
C ARG A 142 -10.99 -12.04 10.73
N CYS A 143 -11.16 -10.87 10.12
CA CYS A 143 -10.09 -9.88 9.89
C CYS A 143 -10.01 -8.82 10.98
N SER A 144 -11.16 -8.54 11.59
CA SER A 144 -11.24 -7.67 12.73
C SER A 144 -10.87 -8.46 13.98
N THR A 145 -10.08 -7.84 14.85
CA THR A 145 -9.81 -8.34 16.19
C THR A 145 -11.08 -8.39 17.03
N ASP A 146 -12.05 -7.51 16.73
CA ASP A 146 -13.34 -7.41 17.40
C ASP A 146 -14.44 -6.93 16.43
N GLU A 147 -15.41 -7.81 16.15
CA GLU A 147 -16.51 -7.54 15.22
C GLU A 147 -17.51 -6.50 15.75
N GLU A 148 -17.51 -6.22 17.06
CA GLU A 148 -18.28 -5.12 17.65
C GLU A 148 -17.64 -3.75 17.37
N LEU A 149 -16.31 -3.70 17.25
CA LEU A 149 -15.56 -2.46 16.99
C LEU A 149 -15.44 -2.15 15.50
N LEU A 150 -15.22 -3.16 14.66
CA LEU A 150 -15.07 -3.01 13.21
C LEU A 150 -15.50 -4.28 12.48
N SER A 151 -16.25 -4.14 11.39
CA SER A 151 -16.63 -5.26 10.54
C SER A 151 -15.45 -5.81 9.74
N SER A 152 -15.64 -6.95 9.09
CA SER A 152 -14.69 -7.43 8.08
C SER A 152 -14.47 -6.41 6.96
N LEU A 153 -13.23 -6.36 6.47
CA LEU A 153 -12.84 -5.54 5.31
C LEU A 153 -13.44 -6.11 4.03
N THR A 154 -14.03 -5.24 3.21
CA THR A 154 -14.53 -5.56 1.87
C THR A 154 -13.75 -4.78 0.83
N TYR A 155 -13.31 -5.45 -0.24
CA TYR A 155 -12.53 -4.84 -1.33
C TYR A 155 -13.36 -4.75 -2.62
N PRO A 156 -14.12 -3.65 -2.85
CA PRO A 156 -14.92 -3.49 -4.06
C PRO A 156 -14.07 -3.33 -5.32
N THR A 157 -12.83 -2.83 -5.20
CA THR A 157 -11.88 -2.71 -6.31
C THR A 157 -10.45 -3.01 -5.83
N PRO A 158 -9.49 -3.27 -6.74
CA PRO A 158 -8.09 -3.53 -6.39
C PRO A 158 -7.43 -2.49 -5.49
N LEU A 159 -7.88 -1.23 -5.54
CA LEU A 159 -7.29 -0.10 -4.80
C LEU A 159 -8.30 0.57 -3.87
N ARG A 160 -9.41 -0.10 -3.53
CA ARG A 160 -10.41 0.41 -2.59
C ARG A 160 -10.82 -0.68 -1.61
N ALA A 161 -10.96 -0.28 -0.35
CA ALA A 161 -11.47 -1.13 0.71
C ALA A 161 -12.43 -0.33 1.60
N PHE A 162 -13.40 -1.01 2.20
CA PHE A 162 -14.25 -0.42 3.23
C PHE A 162 -14.56 -1.39 4.37
N ALA A 163 -14.87 -0.84 5.53
CA ALA A 163 -15.39 -1.56 6.69
C ALA A 163 -16.42 -0.68 7.41
N ARG A 164 -17.39 -1.31 8.08
CA ARG A 164 -18.42 -0.62 8.87
C ARG A 164 -18.11 -0.77 10.36
N SER A 165 -18.45 0.23 11.14
CA SER A 165 -18.34 0.19 12.60
C SER A 165 -19.46 0.99 13.24
N ARG A 166 -19.64 0.80 14.54
CA ARG A 166 -20.35 1.75 15.39
C ARG A 166 -19.34 2.61 16.10
N VAL A 167 -19.61 3.90 16.23
CA VAL A 167 -18.74 4.83 16.94
C VAL A 167 -18.60 4.39 18.39
N PHE A 168 -17.36 4.21 18.82
CA PHE A 168 -16.96 3.88 20.18
C PHE A 168 -15.95 4.92 20.67
N LYS A 169 -15.74 4.98 21.99
CA LYS A 169 -14.75 5.88 22.60
C LYS A 169 -14.02 5.22 23.76
N PHE A 170 -12.84 5.72 24.06
CA PHE A 170 -12.13 5.43 25.30
C PHE A 170 -12.81 6.11 26.50
N ALA A 171 -12.71 5.51 27.68
CA ALA A 171 -13.22 6.13 28.90
C ALA A 171 -12.51 7.47 29.13
N ASP A 172 -13.25 8.50 29.54
CA ASP A 172 -12.73 9.84 29.86
C ASP A 172 -12.06 10.63 28.72
N LYS A 173 -12.23 10.21 27.46
CA LYS A 173 -11.70 10.90 26.26
C LYS A 173 -12.79 11.35 25.30
N SER A 174 -12.57 12.50 24.67
CA SER A 174 -13.49 13.11 23.69
C SER A 174 -13.18 12.71 22.25
N ASP A 175 -11.94 12.31 21.97
CA ASP A 175 -11.42 12.12 20.61
C ASP A 175 -10.88 10.71 20.42
N ILE A 176 -10.98 10.21 19.18
CA ILE A 176 -10.42 8.93 18.75
C ILE A 176 -9.74 9.11 17.39
N ASN A 177 -8.52 8.61 17.28
CA ASN A 177 -7.72 8.62 16.07
C ASN A 177 -7.58 7.20 15.53
N PHE A 178 -7.53 7.08 14.20
CA PHE A 178 -7.28 5.81 13.53
C PHE A 178 -6.03 5.94 12.65
N ALA A 179 -5.03 5.09 12.92
CA ALA A 179 -3.80 5.01 12.15
C ALA A 179 -3.69 3.64 11.48
N CYS A 180 -3.66 3.62 10.14
CA CYS A 180 -3.63 2.40 9.35
C CYS A 180 -2.36 2.30 8.50
N GLN A 181 -1.82 1.09 8.39
CA GLN A 181 -0.75 0.75 7.47
C GLN A 181 -1.34 0.08 6.23
N ILE A 182 -0.93 0.57 5.05
CA ILE A 182 -1.36 0.05 3.76
C ILE A 182 -0.19 -0.64 3.07
N ARG A 183 -0.42 -1.85 2.58
CA ARG A 183 0.53 -2.60 1.75
C ARG A 183 0.07 -2.54 0.30
N LEU A 184 1.00 -2.15 -0.59
CA LEU A 184 0.81 -2.22 -2.04
C LEU A 184 1.56 -3.44 -2.58
N MET A 185 0.90 -4.20 -3.45
CA MET A 185 1.46 -5.38 -4.11
C MET A 185 1.34 -5.21 -5.61
N MET A 186 2.34 -5.63 -6.37
CA MET A 186 2.23 -5.63 -7.84
C MET A 186 1.42 -6.85 -8.30
N LYS A 187 0.47 -6.65 -9.20
CA LYS A 187 -0.35 -7.70 -9.78
C LYS A 187 0.49 -8.76 -10.49
N GLN A 188 1.57 -8.37 -11.17
CA GLN A 188 2.46 -9.32 -11.83
C GLN A 188 3.10 -10.34 -10.86
N ASP A 189 3.20 -10.01 -9.58
CA ASP A 189 3.79 -10.87 -8.55
C ASP A 189 2.75 -11.81 -7.92
N THR A 190 1.45 -11.64 -8.24
CA THR A 190 0.38 -12.50 -7.72
C THR A 190 0.11 -13.70 -8.63
N VAL A 191 -0.36 -14.79 -8.03
CA VAL A 191 -0.78 -15.99 -8.76
C VAL A 191 -1.96 -15.63 -9.67
N ASN A 192 -1.74 -15.62 -10.98
CA ASN A 192 -2.68 -15.26 -12.07
C ASN A 192 -2.81 -13.77 -12.43
N GLY A 193 -1.97 -12.87 -11.90
CA GLY A 193 -2.05 -11.45 -12.28
C GLY A 193 -3.28 -10.72 -11.71
N THR A 194 -4.00 -11.35 -10.80
CA THR A 194 -5.22 -10.84 -10.15
C THR A 194 -4.96 -10.54 -8.68
N CYS A 195 -5.70 -9.58 -8.12
CA CYS A 195 -5.59 -9.34 -6.69
C CYS A 195 -6.16 -10.53 -5.92
N PRO A 196 -5.51 -10.98 -4.83
CA PRO A 196 -6.09 -11.96 -3.94
C PRO A 196 -7.23 -11.27 -3.22
N VAL A 197 -8.44 -11.32 -3.77
CA VAL A 197 -9.63 -10.80 -3.11
C VAL A 197 -10.69 -11.89 -3.17
N SER A 198 -11.33 -12.15 -2.03
CA SER A 198 -12.61 -12.84 -1.99
C SER A 198 -13.66 -11.90 -2.58
N PHE A 199 -13.83 -11.94 -3.91
CA PHE A 199 -15.08 -11.47 -4.50
C PHE A 199 -16.16 -12.38 -3.93
N PHE A 200 -17.00 -11.85 -3.03
CA PHE A 200 -18.35 -12.38 -2.90
C PHE A 200 -19.03 -12.03 -4.23
N GLU A 201 -18.99 -12.98 -5.16
CA GLU A 201 -19.90 -12.98 -6.29
C GLU A 201 -21.34 -13.02 -5.72
N PRO A 202 -22.27 -12.20 -6.25
CA PRO A 202 -23.62 -12.05 -5.71
C PRO A 202 -24.43 -13.35 -5.66
#